data_AF-A0A7X2SZ99-F1
#
_entry.id   AF-A0A7X2SZ99-F1
#
_cell.length_a   1.000
_cell.length_b   1.000
_cell.length_c   1.000
_cell.angle_alpha   90.00
_cell.angle_beta   90.00
_cell.angle_gamma   90.00
#
_symmetry.space_group_name_H-M   'P 1'
#
loop_
_entity.id
_entity.type
_entity.pdbx_description
1 polymer ?
#
loop_
_entity_poly.entity_id
_entity_poly.type
_entity_poly.pdbx_seq_one_letter_code
_entity_poly.pdbx_strand_id
1 'polypeptide(L)' 'DEWATAAARRIFYRELLPWLQQAGKTVFAISHDDHYFIHADRLLEMREGKLTELTGNERDLATLDSVKRTDTGL' A
#
# COMPACT_ATOMS: atom_id res chain seq x y z
N ASP A 1 -1.99 -8.59 -9.51
CA ASP A 1 -3.13 -7.70 -9.26
C ASP A 1 -4.43 -8.42 -8.87
N GLU A 2 -4.55 -9.73 -9.04
CA GLU A 2 -5.83 -10.44 -8.75
C GLU A 2 -5.80 -11.45 -7.58
N TRP A 3 -4.79 -11.44 -6.70
CA TRP A 3 -4.64 -12.49 -5.68
C TRP A 3 -5.17 -12.12 -4.28
N ALA A 4 -5.68 -10.90 -4.08
CA ALA A 4 -6.05 -10.42 -2.75
C ALA A 4 -7.54 -10.08 -2.63
N THR A 5 -8.37 -11.12 -2.52
CA THR A 5 -9.69 -10.98 -1.89
C THR A 5 -9.54 -10.32 -0.51
N ALA A 6 -10.57 -9.66 0.01
CA ALA A 6 -10.49 -8.95 1.29
C ALA A 6 -9.94 -9.82 2.44
N ALA A 7 -10.25 -11.12 2.42
CA ALA A 7 -9.74 -12.09 3.40
C ALA A 7 -8.22 -12.35 3.24
N ALA A 8 -7.72 -12.45 2.00
CA ALA A 8 -6.31 -12.70 1.73
C ALA A 8 -5.42 -11.47 2.03
N ARG A 9 -5.96 -10.25 1.92
CA ARG A 9 -5.24 -9.01 2.29
C ARG A 9 -4.79 -9.03 3.75
N ARG A 10 -5.67 -9.43 4.68
CA ARG A 10 -5.32 -9.49 6.11
C ARG A 10 -4.14 -10.43 6.37
N ILE A 11 -4.15 -11.63 5.80
CA ILE A 11 -3.07 -12.61 5.98
C ILE A 11 -1.77 -12.09 5.37
N PHE A 12 -1.86 -11.53 4.17
CA PHE A 12 -0.69 -10.94 3.50
C PHE A 12 -0.01 -9.88 4.37
N TYR A 13 -0.77 -8.89 4.84
CA TYR A 13 -0.19 -7.76 5.57
C TYR A 13 0.16 -8.07 7.03
N ARG A 14 -0.57 -8.96 7.71
CA ARG A 14 -0.33 -9.26 9.13
C ARG A 14 0.63 -10.40 9.38
N GLU A 15 0.77 -11.32 8.43
CA GLU A 15 1.56 -12.54 8.62
C GLU A 15 2.69 -12.63 7.59
N LEU A 16 2.36 -12.61 6.30
CA LEU A 16 3.34 -12.85 5.26
C LEU A 16 4.35 -11.71 5.11
N LEU A 17 3.88 -10.46 5.10
CA LEU A 17 4.73 -9.29 4.90
C LEU A 17 5.77 -9.11 6.03
N PRO A 18 5.41 -9.21 7.33
CA PRO A 18 6.41 -9.21 8.40
C PRO A 18 7.40 -10.37 8.31
N TRP A 19 6.93 -11.57 7.94
CA TRP A 19 7.81 -12.73 7.78
C TRP A 19 8.81 -12.53 6.63
N LEU A 20 8.36 -12.01 5.48
CA LEU A 20 9.23 -11.69 4.34
C LEU A 20 10.26 -10.62 4.70
N GLN A 21 9.86 -9.60 5.48
CA GLN A 21 10.76 -8.57 5.98
C GLN A 21 11.83 -9.16 6.91
N GLN A 22 11.44 -10.02 7.86
CA GLN A 22 12.37 -10.72 8.74
C GLN A 22 13.33 -11.65 7.98
N ALA A 23 12.87 -12.26 6.89
CA ALA A 23 13.67 -13.08 6.00
C ALA A 23 14.58 -12.29 5.06
N GLY A 24 14.62 -10.95 5.17
CA GLY A 24 15.45 -10.07 4.34
C GLY A 24 15.05 -10.06 2.87
N LYS A 25 13.77 -10.30 2.56
CA LYS A 25 13.26 -10.31 1.18
C LYS A 25 12.75 -8.94 0.78
N THR A 26 13.06 -8.54 -0.46
CA THR A 26 12.44 -7.38 -1.09
C THR A 26 11.05 -7.75 -1.61
N VAL A 27 10.04 -6.99 -1.24
CA VAL A 27 8.65 -7.21 -1.64
C VAL A 27 8.18 -6.05 -2.51
N PHE A 28 7.62 -6.37 -3.68
CA PHE A 28 6.89 -5.41 -4.50
C PHE A 28 5.39 -5.70 -4.38
N ALA A 29 4.66 -4.80 -3.73
CA ALA A 29 3.21 -4.86 -3.62
C ALA A 29 2.60 -3.81 -4.56
N ILE A 30 1.75 -4.25 -5.48
CA ILE A 30 0.91 -3.39 -6.31
C ILE A 30 -0.48 -3.44 -5.68
N SER A 31 -0.94 -2.31 -5.16
CA SER A 31 -2.22 -2.22 -4.47
C SER A 31 -2.80 -0.83 -4.57
N HIS A 32 -4.13 -0.77 -4.57
CA HIS A 32 -4.89 0.45 -4.32
C HIS A 32 -5.31 0.58 -2.84
N ASP A 33 -4.93 -0.38 -1.97
CA ASP A 33 -5.23 -0.38 -0.54
C ASP A 33 -4.21 0.51 0.19
N ASP A 34 -4.64 1.73 0.38
CA ASP A 34 -3.88 2.89 0.79
C ASP A 34 -3.66 2.98 2.31
N HIS A 35 -4.40 2.19 3.10
CA HIS A 35 -4.11 1.92 4.51
C HIS A 35 -2.71 1.36 4.75
N TYR A 36 -2.11 0.70 3.75
CA TYR A 36 -0.83 0.02 3.89
C TYR A 36 0.36 0.83 3.38
N PHE A 37 0.13 2.01 2.80
CA PHE A 37 1.20 2.89 2.32
C PHE A 37 2.15 3.34 3.44
N ILE A 38 1.64 3.41 4.68
CA ILE A 38 2.45 3.72 5.86
C ILE A 38 3.52 2.66 6.15
N HIS A 39 3.30 1.40 5.76
CA HIS A 39 4.22 0.29 6.02
C HIS A 39 5.30 0.13 4.94
N ALA A 40 5.16 0.81 3.80
CA ALA A 40 6.12 0.69 2.72
C ALA A 40 7.39 1.51 3.01
N ASP A 41 8.57 0.97 2.77
CA ASP A 41 9.79 1.78 2.81
C ASP A 41 9.76 2.86 1.71
N ARG A 42 9.31 2.47 0.52
CA ARG A 42 9.17 3.33 -0.68
C ARG A 42 7.76 3.21 -1.23
N LEU A 43 7.17 4.34 -1.59
CA LEU A 43 5.83 4.41 -2.21
C LEU A 43 5.97 4.97 -3.62
N LEU A 44 5.52 4.22 -4.62
CA LEU A 44 5.56 4.66 -6.01
C LEU A 44 4.14 4.74 -6.56
N GLU A 45 3.81 5.86 -7.21
CA GLU A 45 2.56 6.06 -7.92
C GLU A 45 2.78 5.85 -9.42
N MET A 46 1.91 5.04 -10.03
CA MET A 46 1.79 4.95 -11.48
C MET A 46 0.65 5.85 -11.95
N ARG A 47 0.97 6.92 -12.68
CA ARG A 47 -0.01 7.87 -13.24
C ARG A 47 0.32 8.12 -14.70
N GLU A 48 -0.68 7.95 -15.57
CA GLU A 48 -0.53 8.18 -17.02
C GLU A 48 0.66 7.43 -17.65
N GLY A 49 0.92 6.20 -17.21
CA GLY A 49 2.04 5.38 -17.69
C GLY A 49 3.41 5.81 -17.18
N LYS A 50 3.48 6.75 -16.22
CA LYS A 50 4.72 7.16 -15.55
C LYS A 50 4.72 6.71 -14.10
N LEU A 51 5.83 6.08 -13.70
CA LEU A 51 6.08 5.67 -12.33
C LEU A 51 6.91 6.73 -11.61
N THR A 52 6.40 7.29 -10.52
CA THR A 52 7.06 8.33 -9.72
C THR A 52 7.08 7.93 -8.26
N GLU A 53 8.20 8.16 -7.56
CA GLU A 53 8.30 7.92 -6.12
C GLU A 53 7.69 9.10 -5.35
N LEU A 54 6.78 8.79 -4.43
CA LEU A 54 6.15 9.78 -3.56
C LEU A 54 7.02 9.98 -2.31
N THR A 55 7.34 11.23 -2.01
CA THR A 55 8.16 11.61 -0.84
C THR A 55 7.55 12.78 -0.09
N GLY A 56 7.93 12.94 1.19
CA GLY A 56 7.44 14.03 2.04
C GLY A 56 5.91 14.17 2.02
N ASN A 57 5.44 15.39 1.77
CA ASN A 57 4.00 15.72 1.79
C ASN A 57 3.18 14.95 0.74
N GLU A 58 3.75 14.57 -0.40
CA GLU A 58 3.03 13.79 -1.42
C GLU A 58 2.70 12.38 -0.93
N ARG A 59 3.64 11.78 -0.19
CA ARG A 59 3.45 10.48 0.47
C ARG A 59 2.40 10.58 1.59
N ASP A 60 2.44 11.65 2.37
CA ASP A 60 1.49 11.88 3.46
C ASP A 60 0.07 12.07 2.91
N LEU A 61 -0.08 12.85 1.83
CA LEU A 61 -1.37 13.05 1.16
C LEU A 61 -1.91 11.76 0.55
N ALA A 62 -1.08 10.94 -0.10
CA ALA A 62 -1.49 9.64 -0.62
C ALA A 62 -1.96 8.70 0.49
N THR A 63 -1.34 8.79 1.68
CA THR A 63 -1.76 8.02 2.86
C THR A 63 -3.05 8.60 3.48
N LEU A 64 -3.29 9.91 3.44
CA LEU A 64 -4.48 10.55 4.03
C LEU A 64 -5.73 10.48 3.14
N ASP A 65 -5.56 10.50 1.81
CA ASP A 65 -6.67 10.36 0.87
C ASP A 65 -7.39 9.00 1.03
N SER A 66 -6.66 8.00 1.56
CA SER A 66 -7.21 6.69 1.97
C SER A 66 -8.30 6.77 3.01
N VAL A 67 -8.02 7.53 4.06
CA VAL A 67 -8.88 7.65 5.23
C VAL A 67 -10.14 8.42 4.85
N LYS A 68 -10.05 9.35 3.89
CA LYS A 68 -11.18 10.16 3.44
C LYS A 68 -12.17 9.40 2.55
N ARG A 69 -11.73 8.41 1.77
CA ARG A 69 -12.66 7.59 0.95
C ARG A 69 -13.49 6.61 1.79
N THR A 70 -13.07 6.29 3.01
CA THR A 70 -13.84 5.42 3.91
C THR A 70 -14.98 6.14 4.65
N ASP A 71 -15.07 7.48 4.56
CA ASP A 71 -16.05 8.29 5.30
C ASP A 71 -17.16 8.89 4.42
N THR A 72 -17.27 8.49 3.15
CA THR A 72 -18.42 8.82 2.29
C THR A 72 -19.36 7.62 2.21
N GLY A 73 -19.90 7.26 3.37
CA GLY A 73 -20.91 6.23 3.58
C GLY A 73 -22.05 6.76 4.43
N LEU A 74 -22.62 7.91 4.02
CA LEU A 74 -23.94 8.39 4.44
C LEU A 74 -24.76 8.75 3.21
#